data_AF-A0AAV5D3T3-F1
#
_entry.id   AF-A0AAV5D3T3-F1
#
_cell.length_a   1.000
_cell.length_b   1.000
_cell.length_c   1.000
_cell.angle_alpha   90.00
_cell.angle_beta   90.00
_cell.angle_gamma   90.00
#
_symmetry.space_group_name_H-M   'P 1'
#
loop_
_entity.id
_entity.type
_entity.pdbx_description
1 polymer ?
#
loop_
_entity_poly.entity_id
_entity_poly.type
_entity_poly.pdbx_seq_one_letter_code
_entity_poly.pdbx_strand_id
1 'polypeptide(L)'
;MRSDDIIVPPPDIGHGLRCLLSSGEGADVEFDVAGETCAAHRCILAARSPVFMAELFGAMKEKTATYIRVEDVEAGVFKALLHFIYNDSLPDTMATDGFEHLIRSCSPLVRELLTAC
;
A
#
# COMPACT_ATOMS: atom_id res chain seq x y z
N MET A 1 -48.25 -3.83 -0.37
CA MET A 1 -46.93 -3.80 -1.05
C MET A 1 -46.00 -4.58 -0.14
N ARG A 2 -45.51 -5.75 -0.59
CA ARG A 2 -44.48 -6.48 0.15
C ARG A 2 -43.16 -5.79 -0.17
N SER A 3 -42.45 -5.33 0.85
CA SER A 3 -41.04 -4.98 0.72
C SER A 3 -40.32 -6.29 0.46
N ASP A 4 -39.81 -6.47 -0.76
CA ASP A 4 -38.84 -7.51 -1.03
C ASP A 4 -37.55 -7.09 -0.30
N ASP A 5 -37.23 -7.79 0.78
CA ASP A 5 -35.98 -7.60 1.52
C ASP A 5 -34.82 -8.01 0.60
N ILE A 6 -34.14 -7.02 0.02
CA ILE A 6 -32.94 -7.24 -0.78
C ILE A 6 -31.84 -7.76 0.16
N ILE A 7 -31.41 -9.00 -0.06
CA ILE A 7 -30.29 -9.60 0.66
C ILE A 7 -29.00 -8.96 0.12
N VAL A 8 -28.40 -8.07 0.90
CA VAL A 8 -27.11 -7.46 0.59
C VAL A 8 -26.00 -8.39 1.10
N PRO A 9 -25.06 -8.82 0.25
CA PRO A 9 -23.94 -9.64 0.70
C PRO A 9 -23.06 -8.86 1.68
N PRO A 10 -22.32 -9.55 2.57
CA PRO A 10 -21.33 -8.90 3.42
C PRO A 10 -20.30 -8.11 2.60
N PRO A 11 -19.78 -6.99 3.11
CA PRO A 11 -18.73 -6.25 2.43
C PRO A 11 -17.46 -7.09 2.31
N ASP A 12 -16.91 -7.21 1.10
CA ASP A 12 -15.75 -8.04 0.79
C ASP A 12 -14.64 -7.31 0.03
N ILE A 13 -14.74 -5.97 -0.10
CA ILE A 13 -13.78 -5.16 -0.86
C ILE A 13 -12.33 -5.40 -0.43
N GLY A 14 -12.09 -5.59 0.88
CA GLY A 14 -10.75 -5.89 1.39
C GLY A 14 -10.17 -7.19 0.83
N HIS A 15 -11.01 -8.21 0.58
CA HIS A 15 -10.56 -9.43 -0.10
C HIS A 15 -10.14 -9.14 -1.53
N GLY A 16 -10.93 -8.35 -2.27
CA GLY A 16 -10.59 -7.91 -3.62
C GLY A 16 -9.26 -7.14 -3.68
N LEU A 17 -9.04 -6.18 -2.78
CA LEU A 17 -7.78 -5.43 -2.70
C LEU A 17 -6.58 -6.35 -2.39
N ARG A 18 -6.72 -7.28 -1.43
CA ARG A 18 -5.67 -8.27 -1.16
C ARG A 18 -5.34 -9.13 -2.38
N CYS A 19 -6.35 -9.56 -3.13
CA CYS A 19 -6.16 -10.32 -4.37
C CYS A 19 -5.40 -9.51 -5.43
N LEU A 20 -5.71 -8.22 -5.59
CA LEU A 20 -4.97 -7.33 -6.49
C LEU A 20 -3.49 -7.21 -6.09
N LEU A 21 -3.20 -7.00 -4.80
CA LEU A 21 -1.81 -6.94 -4.33
C LEU A 21 -1.06 -8.25 -4.56
N SER A 22 -1.71 -9.39 -4.31
CA SER A 22 -1.07 -10.71 -4.40
C SER A 22 -0.83 -11.15 -5.85
N SER A 23 -1.76 -10.83 -6.74
CA SER A 23 -1.68 -11.20 -8.17
C SER A 23 -0.88 -10.22 -9.00
N GLY A 24 -0.83 -8.95 -8.60
CA GLY A 24 -0.24 -7.86 -9.39
C GLY A 24 -1.08 -7.47 -10.63
N GLU A 25 -2.29 -8.03 -10.80
CA GLU A 25 -3.13 -7.75 -11.97
C GLU A 25 -3.52 -6.27 -12.04
N GLY A 26 -3.13 -5.61 -13.12
CA GLY A 26 -3.44 -4.20 -13.35
C GLY A 26 -2.50 -3.22 -12.62
N ALA A 27 -1.40 -3.71 -12.03
CA ALA A 27 -0.36 -2.85 -11.49
C ALA A 27 0.21 -1.92 -12.58
N ASP A 28 0.33 -0.64 -12.24
CA ASP A 28 0.75 0.45 -13.12
C ASP A 28 2.00 1.18 -12.59
N VAL A 29 2.61 0.65 -11.53
CA VAL A 29 3.90 1.08 -11.00
C VAL A 29 4.66 -0.09 -10.39
N GLU A 30 5.98 -0.06 -10.53
CA GLU A 30 6.93 -0.96 -9.89
C GLU A 30 7.87 -0.17 -8.99
N PHE A 31 8.16 -0.72 -7.81
CA PHE A 31 9.12 -0.17 -6.87
C PHE A 31 10.35 -1.05 -6.78
N ASP A 32 11.54 -0.48 -6.94
CA ASP A 32 12.81 -1.13 -6.59
C ASP A 32 13.18 -0.79 -5.16
N VAL A 33 13.13 -1.80 -4.29
CA VAL A 33 13.37 -1.66 -2.86
C VAL A 33 14.48 -2.63 -2.47
N ALA A 34 15.67 -2.09 -2.19
CA ALA A 34 16.85 -2.89 -1.86
C ALA A 34 17.18 -3.98 -2.89
N GLY A 35 16.89 -3.76 -4.18
CA GLY A 35 17.11 -4.72 -5.26
C GLY A 35 15.94 -5.69 -5.49
N GLU A 36 14.87 -5.60 -4.70
CA GLU A 36 13.63 -6.35 -4.92
C GLU A 36 12.59 -5.49 -5.61
N THR A 37 11.95 -6.04 -6.66
CA THR A 37 10.88 -5.36 -7.38
C THR A 37 9.50 -5.67 -6.77
N CYS A 38 8.74 -4.63 -6.46
CA CYS A 38 7.38 -4.72 -5.92
C CYS A 38 6.39 -3.98 -6.84
N ALA A 39 5.52 -4.71 -7.53
CA ALA A 39 4.46 -4.12 -8.35
C ALA A 39 3.28 -3.65 -7.48
N ALA A 40 2.65 -2.53 -7.85
CA ALA A 40 1.52 -1.95 -7.13
C ALA A 40 0.63 -1.06 -8.03
N HIS A 41 -0.45 -0.55 -7.45
CA HIS A 41 -1.46 0.28 -8.12
C HIS A 41 -1.40 1.71 -7.59
N ARG A 42 -1.09 2.66 -8.46
CA ARG A 42 -0.92 4.08 -8.12
C ARG A 42 -2.17 4.67 -7.50
N CYS A 43 -3.34 4.34 -8.04
CA CYS A 43 -4.62 4.85 -7.55
C CYS A 43 -4.91 4.41 -6.11
N ILE A 44 -4.61 3.16 -5.75
CA ILE A 44 -4.82 2.63 -4.39
C ILE A 44 -3.83 3.31 -3.44
N LEU A 45 -2.55 3.38 -3.81
CA LEU A 45 -1.51 4.04 -3.01
C LEU A 45 -1.86 5.51 -2.74
N ALA A 46 -2.27 6.25 -3.77
CA ALA A 46 -2.62 7.66 -3.66
C ALA A 46 -3.91 7.90 -2.86
N ALA A 47 -4.90 7.01 -2.98
CA ALA A 47 -6.14 7.11 -2.20
C ALA A 47 -5.90 6.89 -0.70
N ARG A 48 -4.92 6.04 -0.35
CA ARG A 48 -4.60 5.69 1.04
C ARG A 48 -3.48 6.55 1.63
N SER A 49 -2.76 7.32 0.82
CA SER A 49 -1.71 8.20 1.33
C SER A 49 -1.55 9.50 0.53
N PRO A 50 -1.67 10.68 1.16
CA PRO A 50 -1.39 11.96 0.52
C PRO A 50 0.08 12.10 0.10
N VAL A 51 1.00 11.39 0.75
CA VAL A 51 2.41 11.33 0.33
C VAL A 51 2.50 10.63 -1.03
N PHE A 52 1.91 9.43 -1.16
CA PHE A 52 1.85 8.76 -2.47
C PHE A 52 1.04 9.54 -3.51
N MET A 53 -0.02 10.26 -3.11
CA MET A 53 -0.75 11.14 -4.02
C MET A 53 0.16 12.23 -4.60
N ALA A 54 0.90 12.95 -3.75
CA ALA A 54 1.81 13.98 -4.19
C ALA A 54 3.00 13.41 -5.00
N GLU A 55 3.52 12.27 -4.57
CA GLU A 55 4.67 11.61 -5.19
C GLU A 55 4.35 11.03 -6.58
N LEU A 56 3.19 10.37 -6.71
CA LEU A 56 2.79 9.71 -7.95
C LEU A 56 2.04 10.67 -8.89
N PHE A 57 1.13 11.50 -8.38
CA PHE A 57 0.25 12.34 -9.19
C PHE A 57 0.57 13.85 -9.11
N GLY A 58 1.57 14.25 -8.34
CA GLY A 58 1.97 15.65 -8.20
C GLY A 58 2.60 16.27 -9.46
N ALA A 59 2.74 17.59 -9.44
CA ALA A 59 3.16 18.36 -10.60
C ALA A 59 4.66 18.25 -10.95
N MET A 60 5.51 17.75 -10.03
CA MET A 60 6.97 17.82 -10.15
C MET A 60 7.69 16.48 -10.44
N LYS A 61 7.02 15.33 -10.36
CA LYS A 61 7.62 14.05 -10.75
C LYS A 61 7.07 13.61 -12.09
N GLU A 62 7.93 12.95 -12.87
CA GLU A 62 7.59 12.39 -14.17
C GLU A 62 6.26 11.65 -14.06
N LYS A 63 5.19 12.25 -14.62
CA LYS A 63 3.82 11.72 -14.57
C LYS A 63 3.66 10.35 -15.25
N THR A 64 4.78 9.79 -15.72
CA THR A 64 4.94 8.56 -16.49
C THR A 64 5.93 7.59 -15.86
N ALA A 65 6.53 7.90 -14.70
CA ALA A 65 7.45 6.97 -14.06
C ALA A 65 6.68 5.72 -13.58
N THR A 66 6.86 4.63 -14.33
CA THR A 66 6.33 3.30 -14.01
C THR A 66 7.29 2.50 -13.12
N TYR A 67 8.48 3.02 -12.85
CA TYR A 67 9.51 2.39 -12.04
C TYR A 67 10.11 3.41 -11.06
N ILE A 68 10.03 3.13 -9.76
CA ILE A 68 10.42 4.05 -8.69
C ILE A 68 11.40 3.36 -7.76
N ARG A 69 12.59 3.92 -7.60
CA ARG A 69 13.57 3.42 -6.65
C ARG A 69 13.29 3.98 -5.25
N VAL A 70 13.17 3.10 -4.26
CA VAL A 70 13.01 3.44 -2.85
C VAL A 70 14.32 3.14 -2.14
N GLU A 71 14.99 4.19 -1.70
CA GLU A 71 16.23 4.10 -0.94
C GLU A 71 15.94 4.09 0.57
N ASP A 72 16.87 3.57 1.36
CA ASP A 72 16.81 3.53 2.83
C ASP A 72 15.59 2.81 3.45
N VAL A 73 14.98 1.90 2.69
CA VAL A 73 13.90 1.02 3.17
C VAL A 73 14.24 -0.42 2.82
N GLU A 74 14.15 -1.32 3.80
CA GLU A 74 14.28 -2.75 3.58
C GLU A 74 13.02 -3.30 2.89
N ALA A 75 13.19 -4.26 1.97
CA ALA A 75 12.09 -4.81 1.19
C ALA A 75 10.94 -5.38 2.05
N GLY A 76 11.24 -6.05 3.16
CA GLY A 76 10.22 -6.57 4.09
C GLY A 76 9.33 -5.48 4.67
N VAL A 77 9.93 -4.33 5.01
CA VAL A 77 9.27 -3.13 5.55
C VAL A 77 8.30 -2.55 4.54
N PHE A 78 8.75 -2.40 3.30
CA PHE A 78 7.94 -1.87 2.22
C PHE A 78 6.78 -2.81 1.88
N LYS A 79 7.02 -4.13 1.85
CA LYS A 79 5.96 -5.13 1.64
C LYS A 79 4.91 -5.11 2.74
N ALA A 80 5.31 -4.92 3.99
CA ALA A 80 4.37 -4.78 5.11
C ALA A 80 3.55 -3.48 5.01
N LEU A 81 4.17 -2.39 4.57
CA LEU A 81 3.46 -1.15 4.26
C LEU A 81 2.43 -1.34 3.14
N LEU A 82 2.80 -2.01 2.04
CA LEU A 82 1.85 -2.33 0.97
C LEU A 82 0.70 -3.21 1.51
N HIS A 83 1.01 -4.22 2.32
CA HIS A 83 -0.03 -5.04 2.94
C HIS A 83 -0.99 -4.20 3.78
N PHE A 84 -0.47 -3.27 4.59
CA PHE A 84 -1.31 -2.36 5.37
C PHE A 84 -2.17 -1.47 4.47
N ILE A 85 -1.61 -0.87 3.43
CA ILE A 85 -2.35 0.00 2.49
C ILE A 85 -3.53 -0.74 1.82
N TYR A 86 -3.36 -2.02 1.48
CA TYR A 86 -4.38 -2.81 0.78
C TYR A 86 -5.34 -3.54 1.72
N ASN A 87 -4.97 -3.76 2.99
CA ASN A 87 -5.71 -4.62 3.91
C ASN A 87 -6.18 -3.94 5.21
N ASP A 88 -5.74 -2.71 5.49
CA ASP A 88 -5.93 -2.02 6.76
C ASP A 88 -5.44 -2.81 7.99
N SER A 89 -4.57 -3.79 7.76
CA SER A 89 -3.97 -4.61 8.81
C SER A 89 -2.55 -5.01 8.42
N LEU A 90 -1.71 -5.21 9.43
CA LEU A 90 -0.38 -5.72 9.24
C LEU A 90 -0.39 -7.26 9.14
N PRO A 91 0.62 -7.86 8.51
CA PRO A 91 0.83 -9.31 8.58
C PRO A 91 1.14 -9.74 10.02
N ASP A 92 0.61 -10.89 10.44
CA ASP A 92 0.83 -11.44 11.79
C ASP A 92 2.33 -11.63 12.13
N THR A 93 3.16 -11.87 11.12
CA THR A 93 4.62 -12.03 11.25
C THR A 93 5.35 -10.75 11.64
N MET A 94 4.70 -9.58 11.53
CA MET A 94 5.27 -8.28 11.92
C MET A 94 4.64 -7.72 13.21
N ALA A 95 3.65 -8.40 13.79
CA ALA A 95 2.99 -7.98 15.02
C ALA A 95 3.84 -8.21 16.29
N THR A 96 4.91 -9.00 16.19
CA THR A 96 5.93 -9.15 17.25
C THR A 96 7.09 -8.22 16.98
N ASP A 97 7.37 -7.31 17.93
CA ASP A 97 8.58 -6.50 18.21
C ASP A 97 9.21 -5.67 17.05
N GLY A 98 9.15 -6.14 15.82
CA GLY A 98 9.71 -5.56 14.62
C GLY A 98 9.00 -4.31 14.14
N PHE A 99 7.67 -4.17 14.33
CA PHE A 99 6.92 -2.98 13.89
C PHE A 99 7.19 -1.74 14.75
N GLU A 100 7.34 -1.89 16.07
CA GLU A 100 7.77 -0.78 16.93
C GLU A 100 9.20 -0.34 16.59
N HIS A 101 10.08 -1.30 16.27
CA HIS A 101 11.41 -1.01 15.76
C HIS A 101 11.36 -0.33 14.38
N LEU A 102 10.41 -0.69 13.51
CA LEU A 102 10.15 -0.07 12.22
C LEU A 102 9.73 1.40 12.36
N ILE A 103 8.76 1.68 13.22
CA ILE A 103 8.29 3.05 13.50
C ILE A 103 9.40 3.89 14.16
N ARG A 104 10.24 3.28 15.02
CA ARG A 104 11.35 3.96 15.71
C ARG A 104 12.58 4.17 14.84
N SER A 105 12.86 3.26 13.91
CA SER A 105 14.12 3.23 13.14
C SER A 105 13.99 3.69 11.70
N CYS A 106 12.79 3.81 11.13
CA CYS A 106 12.62 4.16 9.72
C CYS A 106 12.51 5.66 9.44
N SER A 107 12.95 6.01 8.23
CA SER A 107 12.93 7.35 7.64
C SER A 107 11.55 8.03 7.77
N PRO A 108 11.51 9.39 7.75
CA PRO A 108 10.28 10.17 7.88
C PRO A 108 9.12 9.69 6.99
N LEU A 109 9.43 9.13 5.82
CA LEU A 109 8.50 8.52 4.87
C LEU A 109 7.62 7.44 5.48
N VAL A 110 8.17 6.46 6.21
CA VAL A 110 7.36 5.35 6.77
C VAL A 110 6.41 5.85 7.86
N ARG A 111 6.85 6.83 8.67
CA ARG A 111 5.98 7.48 9.66
C ARG A 111 4.87 8.29 8.99
N GLU A 112 5.21 9.09 7.99
CA GLU A 112 4.26 9.97 7.30
C GLU A 112 3.23 9.17 6.49
N LEU A 113 3.66 8.04 5.88
CA LEU A 113 2.80 7.10 5.17
C LEU A 113 1.79 6.40 6.11
N LEU A 114 2.20 6.03 7.32
CA LEU A 114 1.33 5.36 8.29
C LEU A 114 0.41 6.32 9.05
N THR A 115 0.82 7.57 9.30
CA THR A 115 -0.04 8.58 9.95
C THR A 115 -1.14 9.15 9.06
N ALA A 116 -1.12 8.81 7.77
CA ALA A 116 -1.99 9.40 6.77
C ALA A 116 -3.01 8.42 6.14
N CYS A 117 -3.13 7.21 6.70
CA CYS A 117 -4.10 6.17 6.34
C CYS A 117 -5.35 6.19 7.23
#